data_AF-A0A518WHF4-F1
#
_entry.id   AF-A0A518WHF4-F1
#
_cell.length_a   1.000
_cell.length_b   1.000
_cell.length_c   1.000
_cell.angle_alpha   90.00
_cell.angle_beta   90.00
_cell.angle_gamma   90.00
#
_symmetry.space_group_name_H-M   'P 1'
#
loop_
_entity.id
_entity.type
_entity.pdbx_description
1 polymer ?
#
loop_
_entity_poly.entity_id
_entity_poly.type
_entity_poly.pdbx_seq_one_letter_code
_entity_poly.pdbx_strand_id
1 'polypeptide(L)'
;MTTRQSRASRPEGCICVNCGDTVEGRANTRHRGPDIAWFAHCHPCAALVAEQVQPLGLLPGGGVDVYQCRSCGSLRVCRTGWRTRCHICLDERSAGLSLAAGARLLARLPDEPGLADRVRRFAGLADPEPVSIRAAAEFQAAIALGEELDRRRRDGWADLAGDVHGLPWYGERQAPFSHGTWGLHLRCDSWQRLRDRSCAQCPPEPEDRTFAALRDTPYLLYLVRHRGLLKFGVGGASRVRQHLRAGAQLVEVVEGRHADVIEAEAVLKRQKRAAGEPLRWWRTRRMPESFGAGTEVVRNGVRIRLGDYLRDGIDVTSRFTSAPGTTRDNAR
;
A
#
# COMPACT_ATOMS: atom_id res chain seq x y z
N MET A 1 15.29 -49.16 9.67
CA MET A 1 15.25 -48.57 8.31
C MET A 1 14.71 -47.17 8.41
N THR A 2 15.59 -46.19 8.65
CA THR A 2 15.26 -44.76 8.68
C THR A 2 15.52 -44.19 7.29
N THR A 3 14.44 -43.88 6.57
CA THR A 3 14.49 -43.21 5.28
C THR A 3 15.09 -41.82 5.44
N ARG A 4 16.33 -41.69 4.99
CA ARG A 4 17.06 -40.43 4.86
C ARG A 4 16.26 -39.53 3.90
N GLN A 5 15.59 -38.51 4.43
CA GLN A 5 14.95 -37.48 3.61
C GLN A 5 16.02 -36.87 2.71
N SER A 6 15.89 -37.11 1.40
CA SER A 6 16.70 -36.45 0.38
C SER A 6 16.48 -34.95 0.52
N ARG A 7 17.54 -34.23 0.92
CA ARG A 7 17.63 -32.78 0.74
C ARG A 7 17.24 -32.49 -0.71
N ALA A 8 16.15 -31.77 -0.92
CA ALA A 8 15.79 -31.24 -2.22
C ALA A 8 17.03 -30.57 -2.83
N SER A 9 17.46 -31.07 -3.99
CA SER A 9 18.50 -30.49 -4.81
C SER A 9 18.16 -29.02 -5.03
N ARG A 10 19.09 -28.14 -4.63
CA ARG A 10 18.99 -26.70 -4.92
C ARG A 10 18.92 -26.50 -6.43
N PRO A 11 18.22 -25.46 -6.93
CA PRO A 11 18.12 -25.22 -8.37
C PRO A 11 19.51 -25.14 -9.00
N GLU A 12 19.69 -25.92 -10.06
CA GLU A 12 20.83 -25.89 -10.99
C GLU A 12 20.84 -24.53 -11.68
N GLY A 13 21.88 -23.71 -11.44
CA GLY A 13 22.12 -22.43 -12.12
C GLY A 13 21.10 -21.31 -11.86
N CYS A 14 21.57 -20.14 -11.45
CA CYS A 14 20.83 -18.89 -11.68
C CYS A 14 21.36 -18.23 -12.96
N ILE A 15 20.62 -17.31 -13.55
CA ILE A 15 21.07 -16.53 -14.71
C ILE A 15 21.41 -15.11 -14.23
N CYS A 16 22.54 -14.58 -14.67
CA CYS A 16 22.87 -13.17 -14.52
C CYS A 16 21.82 -12.35 -15.27
N VAL A 17 20.99 -11.59 -14.55
CA VAL A 17 19.87 -10.87 -15.17
C VAL A 17 20.33 -9.89 -16.25
N ASN A 18 21.54 -9.34 -16.10
CA ASN A 18 22.07 -8.33 -17.00
C ASN A 18 22.55 -8.93 -18.34
N CYS A 19 23.48 -9.89 -18.31
CA CYS A 19 24.10 -10.44 -19.53
C CYS A 19 23.56 -11.80 -19.99
N GLY A 20 22.79 -12.50 -19.16
CA GLY A 20 22.27 -13.83 -19.48
C GLY A 20 23.23 -15.00 -19.19
N ASP A 21 24.44 -14.74 -18.70
CA ASP A 21 25.39 -15.79 -18.32
C ASP A 21 24.87 -16.63 -17.15
N THR A 22 25.14 -17.94 -17.16
CA THR A 22 24.89 -18.80 -16.01
C THR A 22 25.80 -18.42 -14.84
N VAL A 23 25.22 -18.29 -13.64
CA VAL A 23 25.93 -18.05 -12.39
C VAL A 23 25.50 -19.09 -11.35
N GLU A 24 26.45 -19.55 -10.56
CA GLU A 24 26.23 -20.66 -9.64
C GLU A 24 26.44 -20.25 -8.18
N GLY A 25 25.71 -20.93 -7.30
CA GLY A 25 25.88 -20.77 -5.86
C GLY A 25 25.20 -19.52 -5.30
N ARG A 26 25.63 -19.14 -4.08
CA ARG A 26 25.07 -18.02 -3.32
C ARG A 26 25.68 -16.69 -3.78
N ALA A 27 24.96 -15.59 -3.55
CA ALA A 27 25.48 -14.25 -3.78
C ALA A 27 26.78 -14.00 -2.98
N ASN A 28 27.68 -13.19 -3.53
CA ASN A 28 29.01 -12.89 -2.96
C ASN A 28 29.90 -14.14 -2.78
N THR A 29 29.92 -15.02 -3.77
CA THR A 29 30.85 -16.16 -3.79
C THR A 29 31.78 -16.06 -4.99
N ARG A 30 32.77 -16.95 -5.11
CA ARG A 30 33.70 -16.94 -6.26
C ARG A 30 32.99 -17.03 -7.62
N HIS A 31 31.85 -17.72 -7.69
CA HIS A 31 31.15 -18.04 -8.94
C HIS A 31 29.92 -17.15 -9.22
N ARG A 32 29.56 -16.26 -8.28
CA ARG A 32 28.42 -15.34 -8.41
C ARG A 32 28.69 -14.04 -7.65
N GLY A 33 28.41 -12.93 -8.33
CA GLY A 33 28.47 -11.58 -7.77
C GLY A 33 27.43 -11.35 -6.66
N PRO A 34 27.39 -10.15 -6.09
CA PRO A 34 26.28 -9.77 -5.21
C PRO A 34 24.94 -9.79 -5.95
N ASP A 35 23.86 -9.95 -5.18
CA ASP A 35 22.54 -9.62 -5.69
C ASP A 35 22.36 -8.11 -5.68
N ILE A 36 21.82 -7.60 -6.78
CA ILE A 36 21.58 -6.17 -6.98
C ILE A 36 20.12 -6.01 -7.37
N ALA A 37 19.40 -5.16 -6.64
CA ALA A 37 17.97 -4.96 -6.85
C ALA A 37 17.21 -6.30 -6.96
N TRP A 38 17.44 -7.22 -6.02
CA TRP A 38 16.83 -8.58 -5.95
C TRP A 38 17.26 -9.60 -6.99
N PHE A 39 18.11 -9.25 -7.97
CA PHE A 39 18.49 -10.17 -9.05
C PHE A 39 19.94 -10.64 -8.94
N ALA A 40 20.16 -11.87 -9.43
CA ALA A 40 21.48 -12.48 -9.50
C ALA A 40 22.35 -11.81 -10.58
N HIS A 41 23.63 -11.64 -10.28
CA HIS A 41 24.62 -11.06 -11.19
C HIS A 41 25.91 -11.88 -11.23
N CYS A 42 26.57 -11.90 -12.39
CA CYS A 42 27.99 -12.26 -12.46
C CYS A 42 28.84 -11.11 -11.92
N HIS A 43 30.08 -11.39 -11.49
CA HIS A 43 30.97 -10.37 -10.94
C HIS A 43 31.21 -9.17 -11.86
N PRO A 44 31.49 -9.37 -13.17
CA PRO A 44 31.70 -8.24 -14.07
C PRO A 44 30.48 -7.31 -14.19
N CYS A 45 29.27 -7.86 -14.31
CA CYS A 45 28.05 -7.03 -14.37
C CYS A 45 27.76 -6.36 -13.02
N ALA A 46 28.07 -7.00 -11.90
CA ALA A 46 27.93 -6.38 -10.59
C ALA A 46 28.90 -5.20 -10.40
N ALA A 47 30.12 -5.28 -10.94
CA ALA A 47 31.11 -4.22 -10.88
C ALA A 47 30.68 -2.96 -11.65
N LEU A 48 30.11 -3.11 -12.85
CA LEU A 48 29.60 -1.99 -13.65
C LEU A 48 28.53 -1.17 -12.91
N VAL A 49 27.69 -1.87 -12.14
CA VAL A 49 26.56 -1.25 -11.48
C VAL A 49 26.95 -0.54 -10.18
N ALA A 50 28.11 -0.87 -9.60
CA ALA A 50 28.55 -0.32 -8.32
C ALA A 50 28.64 1.22 -8.31
N GLU A 51 28.94 1.82 -9.46
CA GLU A 51 29.07 3.27 -9.61
C GLU A 51 27.88 3.93 -10.31
N GLN A 52 26.91 3.15 -10.81
CA GLN A 52 25.80 3.66 -11.62
C GLN A 52 24.91 4.66 -10.86
N VAL A 53 24.83 4.49 -9.55
CA VAL A 53 24.01 5.32 -8.67
C VAL A 53 24.84 5.89 -7.53
N GLN A 54 24.50 7.10 -7.10
CA GLN A 54 25.08 7.74 -5.93
C GLN A 54 24.07 7.78 -4.79
N PRO A 55 24.46 7.44 -3.56
CA PRO A 55 23.58 7.62 -2.41
C PRO A 55 23.41 9.12 -2.13
N LEU A 56 22.17 9.54 -1.90
CA LEU A 56 21.84 10.90 -1.44
C LEU A 56 21.68 10.98 0.08
N GLY A 57 21.44 9.83 0.73
CA GLY A 57 21.34 9.73 2.18
C GLY A 57 20.19 8.85 2.65
N LEU A 58 20.12 8.70 3.96
CA LEU A 58 19.12 7.92 4.67
C LEU A 58 17.81 8.72 4.79
N LEU A 59 16.68 8.09 4.49
CA LEU A 59 15.36 8.70 4.68
C LEU A 59 14.91 8.69 6.16
N PRO A 60 14.03 9.62 6.55
CA PRO A 60 13.43 9.65 7.88
C PRO A 60 12.77 8.32 8.27
N GLY A 61 12.90 7.93 9.53
CA GLY A 61 12.42 6.63 10.06
C GLY A 61 13.43 5.48 9.94
N GLY A 62 14.53 5.69 9.23
CA GLY A 62 15.63 4.72 9.13
C GLY A 62 15.32 3.49 8.28
N GLY A 63 16.37 2.90 7.71
CA GLY A 63 16.29 1.63 6.98
C GLY A 63 16.03 1.71 5.48
N VAL A 64 15.93 2.90 4.88
CA VAL A 64 15.87 3.09 3.42
C VAL A 64 16.74 4.28 3.01
N ASP A 65 17.58 4.10 2.00
CA ASP A 65 18.38 5.15 1.39
C ASP A 65 17.78 5.58 0.04
N VAL A 66 17.97 6.85 -0.32
CA VAL A 66 17.73 7.35 -1.68
C VAL A 66 19.01 7.29 -2.47
N TYR A 67 18.89 6.83 -3.71
CA TYR A 67 19.94 6.79 -4.69
C TYR A 67 19.52 7.60 -5.91
N GLN A 68 20.47 8.32 -6.51
CA GLN A 68 20.29 9.02 -7.77
C GLN A 68 21.16 8.38 -8.84
N CYS A 69 20.58 8.09 -10.01
CA CYS A 69 21.38 7.65 -11.15
C CYS A 69 22.30 8.76 -11.62
N ARG A 70 23.59 8.46 -11.78
CA ARG A 70 24.59 9.43 -12.26
C ARG A 70 24.41 9.83 -13.72
N SER A 71 23.73 9.00 -14.51
CA SER A 71 23.52 9.23 -15.94
C SER A 71 22.20 9.95 -16.21
N CYS A 72 21.06 9.39 -15.79
CA CYS A 72 19.74 9.96 -16.10
C CYS A 72 19.09 10.75 -14.95
N GLY A 73 19.74 10.84 -13.78
CA GLY A 73 19.21 11.57 -12.63
C GLY A 73 18.01 10.91 -11.92
N SER A 74 17.49 9.78 -12.41
CA SER A 74 16.33 9.12 -11.80
C SER A 74 16.61 8.69 -10.36
N LEU A 75 15.61 8.86 -9.51
CA LEU A 75 15.67 8.48 -8.10
C LEU A 75 15.20 7.04 -7.89
N ARG A 76 15.88 6.34 -6.99
CA ARG A 76 15.50 5.01 -6.53
C ARG A 76 15.65 4.94 -5.02
N VAL A 77 14.68 4.31 -4.36
CA VAL A 77 14.84 3.94 -2.96
C VAL A 77 15.32 2.49 -2.83
N CYS A 78 16.15 2.21 -1.84
CA CYS A 78 16.51 0.84 -1.50
C CYS A 78 16.70 0.70 0.00
N ARG A 79 16.49 -0.50 0.55
CA ARG A 79 16.73 -0.75 1.98
C ARG A 79 18.20 -0.48 2.30
N THR A 80 18.48 0.15 3.44
CA THR A 80 19.86 0.46 3.83
C THR A 80 20.73 -0.79 3.84
N GLY A 81 21.91 -0.69 3.22
CA GLY A 81 22.86 -1.79 3.03
C GLY A 81 22.56 -2.75 1.87
N TRP A 82 21.44 -2.58 1.16
CA TRP A 82 21.15 -3.33 -0.05
C TRP A 82 21.80 -2.67 -1.27
N ARG A 83 22.28 -3.50 -2.20
CA ARG A 83 22.83 -3.00 -3.46
C ARG A 83 21.72 -2.79 -4.47
N THR A 84 21.80 -1.69 -5.21
CA THR A 84 20.77 -1.27 -6.16
C THR A 84 21.35 -0.67 -7.43
N ARG A 85 20.49 -0.33 -8.39
CA ARG A 85 20.87 0.23 -9.71
C ARG A 85 19.82 1.18 -10.26
N CYS A 86 20.10 1.88 -11.36
CA CYS A 86 19.12 2.72 -12.03
C CYS A 86 17.91 1.90 -12.53
N HIS A 87 16.70 2.46 -12.46
CA HIS A 87 15.49 1.84 -13.03
C HIS A 87 15.44 1.86 -14.56
N ILE A 88 16.27 2.70 -15.19
CA ILE A 88 16.18 3.00 -16.62
C ILE A 88 17.43 2.53 -17.33
N CYS A 89 18.60 3.05 -16.91
CA CYS A 89 19.84 2.89 -17.65
C CYS A 89 20.34 1.45 -17.68
N LEU A 90 20.51 0.95 -18.89
CA LEU A 90 21.19 -0.29 -19.21
C LEU A 90 22.67 0.01 -19.51
N ASP A 91 23.45 -1.04 -19.68
CA ASP A 91 24.91 -0.97 -19.89
C ASP A 91 25.31 -1.80 -21.11
N GLU A 92 26.57 -1.72 -21.52
CA GLU A 92 27.11 -2.43 -22.68
C GLU A 92 27.07 -3.95 -22.55
N ARG A 93 26.90 -4.49 -21.33
CA ARG A 93 26.75 -5.92 -21.08
C ARG A 93 25.29 -6.37 -20.98
N SER A 94 24.33 -5.44 -21.05
CA SER A 94 22.91 -5.79 -21.03
C SER A 94 22.54 -6.59 -22.29
N ALA A 95 21.98 -7.79 -22.09
CA ALA A 95 21.64 -8.72 -23.16
C ALA A 95 20.42 -9.58 -22.79
N GLY A 96 19.92 -10.36 -23.76
CA GLY A 96 18.85 -11.33 -23.56
C GLY A 96 17.57 -10.69 -23.01
N LEU A 97 17.13 -11.15 -21.83
CA LEU A 97 15.94 -10.65 -21.16
C LEU A 97 15.98 -9.13 -20.96
N SER A 98 17.16 -8.57 -20.67
CA SER A 98 17.39 -7.12 -20.49
C SER A 98 16.98 -6.27 -21.68
N LEU A 99 17.04 -6.85 -22.88
CA LEU A 99 16.79 -6.19 -24.16
C LEU A 99 15.49 -6.64 -24.83
N ALA A 100 14.81 -7.65 -24.27
CA ALA A 100 13.64 -8.25 -24.88
C ALA A 100 12.48 -7.25 -25.05
N ALA A 101 12.27 -6.37 -24.06
CA ALA A 101 11.28 -5.30 -24.16
C ALA A 101 11.61 -4.31 -25.28
N GLY A 102 12.89 -3.95 -25.43
CA GLY A 102 13.36 -3.08 -26.51
C GLY A 102 13.17 -3.70 -27.88
N ALA A 103 13.47 -4.99 -28.04
CA ALA A 103 13.28 -5.71 -29.30
C ALA A 103 11.80 -5.76 -29.72
N ARG A 104 10.89 -6.01 -28.76
CA ARG A 104 9.44 -5.95 -29.00
C ARG A 104 8.97 -4.55 -29.38
N LEU A 105 9.51 -3.50 -28.76
CA LEU A 105 9.19 -2.13 -29.10
C LEU A 105 9.68 -1.77 -30.51
N LEU A 106 10.92 -2.11 -30.84
CA LEU A 106 11.50 -1.84 -32.17
C LEU A 106 10.69 -2.44 -33.29
N ALA A 107 10.17 -3.66 -33.11
CA ALA A 107 9.34 -4.33 -34.10
C ALA A 107 8.05 -3.55 -34.43
N ARG A 108 7.57 -2.69 -33.54
CA ARG A 108 6.35 -1.87 -33.71
C ARG A 108 6.61 -0.49 -34.32
N LEU A 109 7.85 0.00 -34.26
CA LEU A 109 8.17 1.38 -34.67
C LEU A 109 7.85 1.70 -36.14
N PRO A 110 8.04 0.78 -37.11
CA PRO A 110 7.69 1.04 -38.51
C PRO A 110 6.20 1.35 -38.71
N ASP A 111 5.33 0.71 -37.92
CA ASP A 111 3.88 0.85 -38.01
C ASP A 111 3.32 1.97 -37.12
N GLU A 112 4.16 2.55 -36.24
CA GLU A 112 3.78 3.57 -35.27
C GLU A 112 4.71 4.80 -35.31
N PRO A 113 4.63 5.67 -36.34
CA PRO A 113 5.55 6.80 -36.52
C PRO A 113 5.63 7.74 -35.31
N GLY A 114 4.48 8.06 -34.70
CA GLY A 114 4.45 8.91 -33.50
C GLY A 114 5.12 8.28 -32.27
N LEU A 115 5.15 6.93 -32.18
CA LEU A 115 5.91 6.22 -31.16
C LEU A 115 7.40 6.25 -31.49
N ALA A 116 7.77 6.02 -32.75
CA ALA A 116 9.17 6.10 -33.20
C ALA A 116 9.79 7.47 -32.88
N ASP A 117 9.06 8.56 -33.12
CA ASP A 117 9.51 9.91 -32.80
C ASP A 117 9.73 10.13 -31.29
N ARG A 118 8.85 9.58 -30.45
CA ARG A 118 9.02 9.64 -28.99
C ARG A 118 10.28 8.91 -28.54
N VAL A 119 10.53 7.71 -29.08
CA VAL A 119 11.72 6.92 -28.74
C VAL A 119 13.00 7.60 -29.22
N ARG A 120 13.01 8.18 -30.43
CA ARG A 120 14.14 8.97 -30.95
C ARG A 120 14.44 10.18 -30.06
N ARG A 121 13.41 10.97 -29.71
CA ARG A 121 13.57 12.12 -28.81
C ARG A 121 14.11 11.71 -27.45
N PHE A 122 13.60 10.61 -26.88
CA PHE A 122 14.12 10.07 -25.62
C PHE A 122 15.61 9.70 -25.73
N ALA A 123 16.00 9.08 -26.83
CA ALA A 123 17.38 8.65 -27.08
C ALA A 123 18.32 9.80 -27.51
N GLY A 124 17.81 11.02 -27.71
CA GLY A 124 18.59 12.16 -28.21
C GLY A 124 19.08 11.99 -29.65
N LEU A 125 18.39 11.18 -30.46
CA LEU A 125 18.78 10.85 -31.83
C LEU A 125 18.20 11.86 -32.83
N ALA A 126 19.01 12.27 -33.81
CA ALA A 126 18.54 13.00 -34.99
C ALA A 126 17.96 12.05 -36.04
N ASP A 127 17.13 12.56 -36.96
CA ASP A 127 16.73 11.82 -38.16
C ASP A 127 17.89 11.84 -39.17
N PRO A 128 18.37 10.71 -39.74
CA PRO A 128 17.78 9.36 -39.80
C PRO A 128 18.44 8.29 -38.91
N GLU A 129 19.01 8.67 -37.76
CA GLU A 129 19.73 7.71 -36.93
C GLU A 129 18.83 6.55 -36.44
N PRO A 130 19.31 5.29 -36.54
CA PRO A 130 18.54 4.13 -36.14
C PRO A 130 18.44 4.04 -34.61
N VAL A 131 17.24 3.76 -34.12
CA VAL A 131 17.01 3.49 -32.69
C VAL A 131 17.61 2.13 -32.32
N SER A 132 18.52 2.12 -31.35
CA SER A 132 19.08 0.86 -30.84
C SER A 132 18.08 0.08 -29.96
N ILE A 133 18.24 -1.25 -29.89
CA ILE A 133 17.43 -2.11 -29.00
C ILE A 133 17.54 -1.64 -27.55
N ARG A 134 18.74 -1.22 -27.12
CA ARG A 134 18.99 -0.70 -25.78
C ARG A 134 18.18 0.57 -25.52
N ALA A 135 18.25 1.57 -26.41
CA ALA A 135 17.50 2.81 -26.26
C ALA A 135 15.97 2.56 -26.21
N ALA A 136 15.48 1.62 -27.01
CA ALA A 136 14.09 1.19 -26.98
C ALA A 136 13.71 0.52 -25.64
N ALA A 137 14.59 -0.31 -25.06
CA ALA A 137 14.37 -0.95 -23.77
C ALA A 137 14.40 0.07 -22.62
N GLU A 138 15.34 1.01 -22.63
CA GLU A 138 15.43 2.11 -21.65
C GLU A 138 14.20 3.01 -21.73
N PHE A 139 13.69 3.30 -22.93
CA PHE A 139 12.44 4.02 -23.10
C PHE A 139 11.26 3.28 -22.44
N GLN A 140 11.11 1.98 -22.66
CA GLN A 140 10.07 1.18 -22.00
C GLN A 140 10.20 1.24 -20.47
N ALA A 141 11.42 1.06 -19.95
CA ALA A 141 11.67 1.14 -18.52
C ALA A 141 11.33 2.53 -17.94
N ALA A 142 11.63 3.61 -18.67
CA ALA A 142 11.28 4.97 -18.27
C ALA A 142 9.76 5.19 -18.22
N ILE A 143 9.02 4.70 -19.20
CA ILE A 143 7.54 4.75 -19.20
C ILE A 143 6.98 3.95 -18.03
N ALA A 144 7.44 2.71 -17.83
CA ALA A 144 6.99 1.85 -16.74
C ALA A 144 7.28 2.45 -15.34
N LEU A 145 8.43 3.11 -15.18
CA LEU A 145 8.76 3.86 -13.97
C LEU A 145 7.79 5.03 -13.79
N GLY A 146 7.61 5.85 -14.84
CA GLY A 146 6.68 6.98 -14.84
C GLY A 146 5.26 6.57 -14.42
N GLU A 147 4.74 5.48 -14.97
CA GLU A 147 3.42 4.94 -14.61
C GLU A 147 3.31 4.50 -13.13
N GLU A 148 4.37 3.93 -12.53
CA GLU A 148 4.38 3.65 -11.08
C GLU A 148 4.33 4.94 -10.28
N LEU A 149 5.16 5.92 -10.64
CA LEU A 149 5.27 7.17 -9.88
C LEU A 149 3.99 7.99 -10.01
N ASP A 150 3.40 8.08 -11.20
CA ASP A 150 2.15 8.78 -11.47
C ASP A 150 0.98 8.19 -10.64
N ARG A 151 0.93 6.86 -10.48
CA ARG A 151 -0.05 6.21 -9.59
C ARG A 151 0.07 6.62 -8.12
N ARG A 152 1.18 7.25 -7.72
CA ARG A 152 1.45 7.70 -6.34
C ARG A 152 1.44 9.21 -6.18
N ARG A 153 1.49 9.96 -7.29
CA ARG A 153 1.37 11.42 -7.29
C ARG A 153 0.06 11.83 -6.63
N ARG A 154 0.13 12.93 -5.89
CA ARG A 154 -0.98 13.55 -5.19
C ARG A 154 -0.58 14.97 -4.82
N ASP A 155 -1.59 15.82 -4.63
CA ASP A 155 -1.38 17.23 -4.30
C ASP A 155 -0.62 17.40 -2.98
N GLY A 156 0.27 18.39 -2.92
CA GLY A 156 1.11 18.66 -1.75
C GLY A 156 2.40 17.85 -1.66
N TRP A 157 2.71 17.01 -2.65
CA TRP A 157 3.92 16.17 -2.67
C TRP A 157 4.72 16.34 -3.97
N ALA A 158 6.05 16.39 -3.84
CA ALA A 158 7.02 16.42 -4.93
C ALA A 158 8.06 15.28 -4.80
N ASP A 159 8.99 15.21 -5.76
CA ASP A 159 10.13 14.29 -5.81
C ASP A 159 9.81 12.86 -5.38
N LEU A 160 9.32 12.06 -6.34
CA LEU A 160 8.98 10.67 -6.08
C LEU A 160 10.17 9.75 -6.34
N ALA A 161 10.53 8.98 -5.33
CA ALA A 161 11.53 7.93 -5.42
C ALA A 161 10.88 6.59 -5.13
N GLY A 162 10.92 5.68 -6.10
CA GLY A 162 10.31 4.36 -6.01
C GLY A 162 11.33 3.24 -6.12
N ASP A 163 10.86 2.03 -5.84
CA ASP A 163 11.60 0.81 -6.17
C ASP A 163 10.70 -0.16 -6.92
N VAL A 164 10.83 -0.20 -8.25
CA VAL A 164 9.98 -1.00 -9.15
C VAL A 164 10.67 -2.32 -9.46
N HIS A 165 10.11 -3.42 -8.96
CA HIS A 165 10.65 -4.74 -9.21
C HIS A 165 10.56 -5.11 -10.69
N GLY A 166 11.71 -5.47 -11.29
CA GLY A 166 11.85 -5.82 -12.70
C GLY A 166 12.58 -4.77 -13.52
N LEU A 167 12.63 -3.51 -13.08
CA LEU A 167 13.35 -2.46 -13.79
C LEU A 167 14.85 -2.44 -13.43
N PRO A 168 15.75 -2.19 -14.41
CA PRO A 168 15.47 -1.88 -15.81
C PRO A 168 15.29 -3.12 -16.71
N TRP A 169 15.77 -4.28 -16.29
CA TRP A 169 16.00 -5.42 -17.17
C TRP A 169 14.77 -5.93 -17.92
N TYR A 170 13.60 -5.95 -17.30
CA TYR A 170 12.42 -6.45 -17.98
C TYR A 170 11.69 -5.37 -18.78
N GLY A 171 12.11 -4.10 -18.68
CA GLY A 171 11.42 -2.95 -19.25
C GLY A 171 10.03 -2.68 -18.64
N GLU A 172 9.58 -3.53 -17.71
CA GLU A 172 8.26 -3.50 -17.12
C GLU A 172 8.30 -4.00 -15.66
N ARG A 173 7.22 -3.76 -14.93
CA ARG A 173 7.05 -4.25 -13.56
C ARG A 173 6.73 -5.74 -13.57
N GLN A 174 7.56 -6.54 -12.90
CA GLN A 174 7.40 -8.00 -12.82
C GLN A 174 6.66 -8.47 -11.56
N ALA A 175 6.63 -7.66 -10.50
CA ALA A 175 6.01 -8.06 -9.24
C ALA A 175 5.52 -6.86 -8.42
N PRO A 176 4.61 -7.08 -7.44
CA PRO A 176 4.20 -6.03 -6.53
C PRO A 176 5.21 -5.70 -5.43
N PHE A 177 6.28 -6.49 -5.30
CA PHE A 177 7.35 -6.25 -4.33
C PHE A 177 8.04 -4.90 -4.59
N SER A 178 8.22 -4.13 -3.53
CA SER A 178 8.86 -2.82 -3.57
C SER A 178 9.29 -2.43 -2.16
N HIS A 179 10.43 -1.76 -2.03
CA HIS A 179 10.80 -1.06 -0.79
C HIS A 179 9.87 0.12 -0.47
N GLY A 180 8.95 0.45 -1.39
CA GLY A 180 7.96 1.51 -1.27
C GLY A 180 8.22 2.63 -2.26
N THR A 181 7.22 3.49 -2.44
CA THR A 181 7.38 4.79 -3.07
C THR A 181 7.41 5.84 -1.98
N TRP A 182 8.38 6.73 -2.05
CA TRP A 182 8.56 7.84 -1.13
C TRP A 182 8.37 9.15 -1.90
N GLY A 183 7.88 10.16 -1.20
CA GLY A 183 7.73 11.51 -1.73
C GLY A 183 8.17 12.54 -0.71
N LEU A 184 8.55 13.72 -1.20
CA LEU A 184 8.84 14.91 -0.43
C LEU A 184 7.55 15.70 -0.22
N HIS A 185 7.14 15.94 1.03
CA HIS A 185 5.98 16.77 1.30
C HIS A 185 6.34 18.25 1.15
N LEU A 186 5.65 18.97 0.28
CA LEU A 186 6.01 20.35 -0.11
C LEU A 186 5.85 21.38 1.02
N ARG A 187 5.01 21.10 2.02
CA ARG A 187 4.74 22.04 3.11
C ARG A 187 5.80 22.01 4.22
N CYS A 188 6.41 20.86 4.46
CA CYS A 188 7.33 20.66 5.58
C CYS A 188 8.67 20.04 5.16
N ASP A 189 8.89 19.89 3.85
CA ASP A 189 10.08 19.28 3.24
C ASP A 189 10.42 17.90 3.82
N SER A 190 9.42 17.18 4.34
CA SER A 190 9.64 15.87 4.94
C SER A 190 9.48 14.77 3.90
N TRP A 191 10.45 13.87 3.86
CA TRP A 191 10.34 12.63 3.10
C TRP A 191 9.46 11.64 3.85
N GLN A 192 8.47 11.08 3.16
CA GLN A 192 7.59 10.05 3.70
C GLN A 192 7.27 8.97 2.68
N ARG A 193 7.11 7.75 3.17
CA ARG A 193 6.57 6.66 2.37
C ARG A 193 5.09 6.91 2.05
N LEU A 194 4.74 6.88 0.77
CA LEU A 194 3.41 7.17 0.23
C LEU A 194 2.46 5.96 0.33
N ARG A 195 2.21 5.49 1.56
CA ARG A 195 1.20 4.49 1.90
C ARG A 195 -0.10 5.12 2.38
N ASP A 196 0.01 6.05 3.32
CA ASP A 196 -1.11 6.75 3.93
C ASP A 196 -1.46 8.02 3.16
N ARG A 197 -2.66 8.58 3.37
CA ARG A 197 -3.14 9.75 2.63
C ARG A 197 -2.53 11.07 3.13
N SER A 198 -2.15 11.14 4.41
CA SER A 198 -1.69 12.37 5.06
C SER A 198 -0.19 12.39 5.34
N CYS A 199 0.34 13.60 5.50
CA CYS A 199 1.67 13.83 6.05
C CYS A 199 1.63 13.55 7.56
N ALA A 200 2.62 12.81 8.07
CA ALA A 200 2.73 12.47 9.49
C ALA A 200 3.20 13.64 10.37
N GLN A 201 3.82 14.66 9.76
CA GLN A 201 4.38 15.81 10.48
C GLN A 201 3.48 17.05 10.43
N CYS A 202 2.65 17.18 9.40
CA CYS A 202 1.71 18.29 9.30
C CYS A 202 0.41 17.95 10.05
N PRO A 203 -0.27 18.97 10.60
CA PRO A 203 -1.65 18.82 11.03
C PRO A 203 -2.48 18.23 9.86
N PRO A 204 -3.43 17.33 10.15
CA PRO A 204 -4.35 16.85 9.15
C PRO A 204 -5.11 18.01 8.50
N GLU A 205 -5.27 17.96 7.17
CA GLU A 205 -6.10 18.93 6.46
C GLU A 205 -7.59 18.75 6.85
N PRO A 206 -8.44 19.79 6.76
CA PRO A 206 -9.83 19.75 7.24
C PRO A 206 -10.68 18.58 6.69
N GLU A 207 -10.40 18.14 5.46
CA GLU A 207 -11.06 17.03 4.79
C GLU A 207 -10.40 15.66 5.01
N ASP A 208 -9.32 15.59 5.78
CA ASP A 208 -8.62 14.34 6.06
C ASP A 208 -9.49 13.38 6.88
N ARG A 209 -9.48 12.10 6.47
CA ARG A 209 -10.24 11.02 7.10
C ARG A 209 -9.33 10.03 7.83
N THR A 210 -8.05 10.37 8.03
CA THR A 210 -7.13 9.55 8.81
C THR A 210 -7.54 9.50 10.29
N PHE A 211 -7.07 8.48 11.00
CA PHE A 211 -7.31 8.40 12.44
C PHE A 211 -6.79 9.64 13.17
N ALA A 212 -5.63 10.18 12.77
CA ALA A 212 -5.06 11.39 13.35
C ALA A 212 -5.98 12.61 13.18
N ALA A 213 -6.56 12.79 11.99
CA ALA A 213 -7.54 13.86 11.70
C ALA A 213 -8.79 13.73 12.56
N LEU A 214 -9.29 12.50 12.68
CA LEU A 214 -10.57 12.24 13.32
C LEU A 214 -10.46 12.08 14.83
N ARG A 215 -9.25 11.88 15.40
CA ARG A 215 -9.05 11.40 16.77
C ARG A 215 -9.84 12.17 17.84
N ASP A 216 -9.93 13.49 17.68
CA ASP A 216 -10.58 14.42 18.62
C ASP A 216 -11.96 14.87 18.14
N THR A 217 -12.45 14.35 17.00
CA THR A 217 -13.79 14.63 16.48
C THR A 217 -14.86 13.78 17.19
N PRO A 218 -16.12 14.26 17.28
CA PRO A 218 -17.22 13.47 17.84
C PRO A 218 -17.50 12.20 17.03
N TYR A 219 -17.64 11.08 17.73
CA TYR A 219 -17.99 9.78 17.15
C TYR A 219 -18.89 8.99 18.10
N LEU A 220 -19.65 8.02 17.57
CA LEU A 220 -20.63 7.29 18.37
C LEU A 220 -20.23 5.83 18.54
N LEU A 221 -20.27 5.37 19.79
CA LEU A 221 -20.40 3.97 20.15
C LEU A 221 -21.89 3.67 20.34
N TYR A 222 -22.43 2.70 19.64
CA TYR A 222 -23.86 2.35 19.73
C TYR A 222 -24.07 0.89 20.08
N LEU A 223 -25.21 0.62 20.70
CA LEU A 223 -25.73 -0.69 21.03
C LEU A 223 -27.17 -0.76 20.53
N VAL A 224 -27.44 -1.73 19.66
CA VAL A 224 -28.78 -1.97 19.08
C VAL A 224 -29.20 -3.41 19.30
N ARG A 225 -30.51 -3.64 19.38
CA ARG A 225 -31.13 -4.94 19.57
C ARG A 225 -31.96 -5.33 18.36
N HIS A 226 -31.81 -6.56 17.89
CA HIS A 226 -32.67 -7.13 16.86
C HIS A 226 -32.85 -8.64 17.06
N ARG A 227 -34.10 -9.11 17.13
CA ARG A 227 -34.48 -10.53 17.24
C ARG A 227 -33.68 -11.32 18.31
N GLY A 228 -33.59 -10.77 19.52
CA GLY A 228 -32.92 -11.42 20.66
C GLY A 228 -31.38 -11.38 20.62
N LEU A 229 -30.81 -10.60 19.72
CA LEU A 229 -29.37 -10.32 19.65
C LEU A 229 -29.09 -8.85 19.91
N LEU A 230 -27.94 -8.58 20.52
CA LEU A 230 -27.38 -7.25 20.67
C LEU A 230 -26.21 -7.09 19.70
N LYS A 231 -26.10 -5.91 19.07
CA LYS A 231 -24.95 -5.51 18.27
C LYS A 231 -24.40 -4.22 18.84
N PHE A 232 -23.14 -4.25 19.24
CA PHE A 232 -22.39 -3.02 19.45
C PHE A 232 -21.65 -2.62 18.16
N GLY A 233 -21.23 -1.38 18.05
CA GLY A 233 -20.39 -0.93 16.95
C GLY A 233 -20.17 0.56 16.99
N VAL A 234 -19.36 1.04 16.05
CA VAL A 234 -19.01 2.46 15.95
C VAL A 234 -19.50 3.09 14.65
N GLY A 235 -19.75 4.39 14.66
CA GLY A 235 -20.21 5.11 13.46
C GLY A 235 -20.72 6.52 13.73
N GLY A 236 -21.04 7.24 12.66
CA GLY A 236 -21.81 8.48 12.76
C GLY A 236 -23.32 8.23 12.87
N ALA A 237 -24.09 9.31 13.03
CA ALA A 237 -25.55 9.25 13.16
C ALA A 237 -26.24 8.52 11.98
N SER A 238 -25.71 8.63 10.76
CA SER A 238 -26.22 7.93 9.58
C SER A 238 -26.19 6.40 9.73
N ARG A 239 -25.14 5.86 10.36
CA ARG A 239 -24.96 4.43 10.63
C ARG A 239 -25.95 3.94 11.68
N VAL A 240 -26.17 4.71 12.75
CA VAL A 240 -27.18 4.39 13.77
C VAL A 240 -28.57 4.36 13.14
N ARG A 241 -28.94 5.40 12.37
CA ARG A 241 -30.22 5.45 11.65
C ARG A 241 -30.40 4.33 10.63
N GLN A 242 -29.32 3.82 10.04
CA GLN A 242 -29.38 2.66 9.15
C GLN A 242 -29.87 1.41 9.89
N HIS A 243 -29.39 1.16 11.12
CA HIS A 243 -29.87 0.04 11.93
C HIS A 243 -31.33 0.18 12.33
N LEU A 244 -31.76 1.39 12.70
CA LEU A 244 -33.15 1.66 13.05
C LEU A 244 -34.09 1.42 11.86
N ARG A 245 -33.73 1.91 10.67
CA ARG A 245 -34.47 1.66 9.42
C ARG A 245 -34.52 0.17 9.05
N ALA A 246 -33.53 -0.60 9.48
CA ALA A 246 -33.49 -2.05 9.30
C ALA A 246 -34.30 -2.83 10.37
N GLY A 247 -35.04 -2.14 11.23
CA GLY A 247 -35.91 -2.74 12.25
C GLY A 247 -35.21 -3.04 13.58
N ALA A 248 -33.96 -2.62 13.77
CA ALA A 248 -33.31 -2.73 15.06
C ALA A 248 -33.86 -1.70 16.05
N GLN A 249 -33.93 -2.09 17.32
CA GLN A 249 -34.28 -1.21 18.41
C GLN A 249 -33.01 -0.61 19.01
N LEU A 250 -33.01 0.68 19.30
CA LEU A 250 -31.90 1.32 20.00
C LEU A 250 -31.87 0.84 21.45
N VAL A 251 -30.68 0.56 21.98
CA VAL A 251 -30.47 0.25 23.40
C VAL A 251 -29.73 1.40 24.07
N GLU A 252 -28.59 1.79 23.51
CA GLU A 252 -27.74 2.85 24.07
C GLU A 252 -26.87 3.45 22.96
N VAL A 253 -26.62 4.75 23.02
CA VAL A 253 -25.65 5.45 22.17
C VAL A 253 -24.87 6.42 23.02
N VAL A 254 -23.55 6.28 23.01
CA VAL A 254 -22.63 7.16 23.74
C VAL A 254 -21.74 7.87 22.73
N GLU A 255 -21.70 9.20 22.81
CA GLU A 255 -20.84 10.07 22.03
C GLU A 255 -19.53 10.34 22.79
N GLY A 256 -18.41 10.24 22.10
CA GLY A 256 -17.11 10.61 22.65
C GLY A 256 -16.16 11.02 21.53
N ARG A 257 -14.89 11.24 21.88
CA ARG A 257 -13.85 11.45 20.87
C ARG A 257 -13.66 10.17 20.06
N HIS A 258 -13.38 10.29 18.77
CA HIS A 258 -13.16 9.15 17.89
C HIS A 258 -12.12 8.16 18.44
N ALA A 259 -11.02 8.65 19.01
CA ALA A 259 -9.98 7.79 19.60
C ALA A 259 -10.54 6.91 20.73
N ASP A 260 -11.26 7.52 21.68
CA ASP A 260 -11.81 6.85 22.86
C ASP A 260 -12.90 5.83 22.46
N VAL A 261 -13.71 6.16 21.45
CA VAL A 261 -14.75 5.27 20.90
C VAL A 261 -14.14 4.02 20.24
N ILE A 262 -13.05 4.19 19.48
CA ILE A 262 -12.34 3.07 18.84
C ILE A 262 -11.66 2.19 19.89
N GLU A 263 -11.08 2.78 20.94
CA GLU A 263 -10.52 2.04 22.07
C GLU A 263 -11.59 1.22 22.80
N ALA A 264 -12.73 1.83 23.12
CA ALA A 264 -13.87 1.18 23.76
C ALA A 264 -14.40 -0.01 22.92
N GLU A 265 -14.53 0.16 21.60
CA GLU A 265 -14.92 -0.94 20.70
C GLU A 265 -13.89 -2.08 20.72
N ALA A 266 -12.59 -1.77 20.73
CA ALA A 266 -11.54 -2.77 20.79
C ALA A 266 -11.57 -3.58 22.10
N VAL A 267 -11.86 -2.92 23.23
CA VAL A 267 -12.07 -3.58 24.53
C VAL A 267 -13.27 -4.52 24.48
N LEU A 268 -14.43 -4.06 23.97
CA LEU A 268 -15.62 -4.88 23.78
C LEU A 268 -15.35 -6.11 22.90
N LYS A 269 -14.65 -5.93 21.78
CA LYS A 269 -14.24 -7.02 20.88
C LYS A 269 -13.31 -8.02 21.56
N ARG A 270 -12.41 -7.57 22.44
CA ARG A 270 -11.51 -8.46 23.21
C ARG A 270 -12.26 -9.26 24.27
N GLN A 271 -13.11 -8.61 25.06
CA GLN A 271 -13.90 -9.28 26.09
C GLN A 271 -14.86 -10.31 25.50
N LYS A 272 -15.53 -9.99 24.39
CA LYS A 272 -16.37 -10.96 23.67
C LYS A 272 -15.57 -12.19 23.24
N ARG A 273 -14.36 -12.00 22.70
CA ARG A 273 -13.49 -13.11 22.29
C ARG A 273 -13.10 -13.98 23.48
N ALA A 274 -12.79 -13.38 24.62
CA ALA A 274 -12.48 -14.10 25.85
C ALA A 274 -13.69 -14.86 26.42
N ALA A 275 -14.91 -14.31 26.29
CA ALA A 275 -16.15 -14.94 26.76
C ALA A 275 -16.63 -16.13 25.90
N GLY A 276 -15.97 -16.43 24.78
CA GLY A 276 -15.86 -17.80 24.28
C GLY A 276 -17.09 -18.51 23.69
N GLU A 277 -18.21 -17.84 23.38
CA GLU A 277 -19.33 -18.49 22.66
C GLU A 277 -19.59 -17.88 21.27
N PRO A 278 -19.11 -18.51 20.18
CA PRO A 278 -19.51 -18.16 18.83
C PRO A 278 -21.03 -18.27 18.68
N LEU A 279 -21.66 -17.23 18.12
CA LEU A 279 -23.06 -17.34 17.72
C LEU A 279 -23.16 -18.34 16.58
N ARG A 280 -24.03 -19.35 16.75
CA ARG A 280 -24.28 -20.35 15.70
C ARG A 280 -24.79 -19.64 14.43
N TRP A 281 -24.21 -19.98 13.29
CA TRP A 281 -24.39 -19.29 12.00
C TRP A 281 -25.86 -19.14 11.55
N TRP A 282 -26.74 -20.09 11.88
CA TRP A 282 -28.16 -20.00 11.51
C TRP A 282 -28.90 -18.87 12.24
N ARG A 283 -28.42 -18.44 13.42
CA ARG A 283 -29.01 -17.34 14.17
C ARG A 283 -28.64 -15.96 13.60
N THR A 284 -27.53 -15.86 12.86
CA THR A 284 -27.10 -14.63 12.19
C THR A 284 -27.59 -14.54 10.74
N ARG A 285 -28.02 -15.65 10.12
CA ARG A 285 -28.50 -15.71 8.72
C ARG A 285 -29.73 -14.83 8.41
N ARG A 286 -30.56 -14.52 9.41
CA ARG A 286 -31.77 -13.67 9.25
C ARG A 286 -31.57 -12.25 9.79
N MET A 287 -30.33 -11.81 9.96
CA MET A 287 -30.02 -10.44 10.37
C MET A 287 -30.05 -9.50 9.16
N PRO A 288 -30.41 -8.22 9.36
CA PRO A 288 -30.27 -7.22 8.31
C PRO A 288 -28.81 -7.07 7.92
N GLU A 289 -28.55 -6.68 6.67
CA GLU A 289 -27.18 -6.45 6.18
C GLU A 289 -26.39 -5.46 7.03
N SER A 290 -27.07 -4.50 7.67
CA SER A 290 -26.42 -3.54 8.58
C SER A 290 -25.67 -4.19 9.74
N PHE A 291 -26.02 -5.43 10.13
CA PHE A 291 -25.39 -6.15 11.24
C PHE A 291 -24.03 -6.80 10.88
N GLY A 292 -23.77 -7.08 9.60
CA GLY A 292 -22.51 -7.70 9.12
C GLY A 292 -22.27 -9.15 9.59
N ALA A 293 -21.12 -9.72 9.20
CA ALA A 293 -20.77 -11.15 9.42
C ALA A 293 -20.09 -11.47 10.78
N GLY A 294 -19.85 -10.47 11.65
CA GLY A 294 -19.97 -10.62 13.11
C GLY A 294 -18.73 -10.95 13.95
N THR A 295 -18.00 -9.92 14.41
CA THR A 295 -17.37 -9.93 15.75
C THR A 295 -18.11 -9.04 16.76
N GLU A 296 -19.06 -8.19 16.36
CA GLU A 296 -19.73 -7.26 17.30
C GLU A 296 -21.15 -7.66 17.74
N VAL A 297 -21.59 -8.90 17.46
CA VAL A 297 -22.94 -9.38 17.81
C VAL A 297 -22.89 -10.38 18.97
N VAL A 298 -23.72 -10.21 20.00
CA VAL A 298 -23.83 -11.07 21.18
C VAL A 298 -25.28 -11.44 21.49
N ARG A 299 -25.50 -12.40 22.40
CA ARG A 299 -26.86 -12.73 22.89
C ARG A 299 -27.40 -11.60 23.74
N ASN A 300 -28.72 -11.38 23.73
CA ASN A 300 -29.37 -10.34 24.52
C ASN A 300 -29.21 -10.50 26.05
N GLY A 301 -28.83 -11.69 26.55
CA GLY A 301 -28.52 -11.91 27.97
C GLY A 301 -27.15 -11.37 28.40
N VAL A 302 -26.29 -10.96 27.46
CA VAL A 302 -25.01 -10.32 27.81
C VAL A 302 -25.29 -8.88 28.22
N ARG A 303 -24.97 -8.55 29.47
CA ARG A 303 -25.10 -7.18 29.99
C ARG A 303 -23.97 -6.33 29.43
N ILE A 304 -24.29 -5.47 28.46
CA ILE A 304 -23.38 -4.44 27.94
C ILE A 304 -23.98 -3.10 28.33
N ARG A 305 -23.18 -2.25 28.98
CA ARG A 305 -23.45 -0.83 29.20
C ARG A 305 -22.30 -0.05 28.62
N LEU A 306 -22.54 0.74 27.58
CA LEU A 306 -21.50 1.42 26.83
C LEU A 306 -20.75 2.46 27.67
N GLY A 307 -21.45 3.13 28.59
CA GLY A 307 -20.83 4.06 29.54
C GLY A 307 -19.72 3.44 30.42
N ASP A 308 -19.72 2.11 30.63
CA ASP A 308 -18.65 1.43 31.38
C ASP A 308 -17.34 1.36 30.58
N TYR A 309 -17.43 1.43 29.24
CA TYR A 309 -16.31 1.35 28.29
C TYR A 309 -15.87 2.71 27.77
N LEU A 310 -16.77 3.68 27.75
CA LEU A 310 -16.52 5.05 27.32
C LEU A 310 -16.93 6.01 28.46
N ARG A 311 -16.11 6.03 29.52
CA ARG A 311 -16.43 6.67 30.80
C ARG A 311 -16.67 8.17 30.73
N ASP A 312 -15.90 8.85 29.87
CA ASP A 312 -16.02 10.30 29.64
C ASP A 312 -17.00 10.62 28.50
N GLY A 313 -17.70 9.61 27.99
CA GLY A 313 -18.68 9.76 26.93
C GLY A 313 -20.02 10.32 27.44
N ILE A 314 -20.73 10.98 26.53
CA ILE A 314 -22.05 11.55 26.78
C ILE A 314 -23.10 10.59 26.23
N ASP A 315 -24.06 10.18 27.06
CA ASP A 315 -25.22 9.43 26.57
C ASP A 315 -26.09 10.35 25.68
N VAL A 316 -26.22 9.96 24.42
CA VAL A 316 -26.96 10.68 23.39
C VAL A 316 -28.08 9.85 22.79
N THR A 317 -28.51 8.79 23.48
CA THR A 317 -29.55 7.86 23.04
C THR A 317 -30.84 8.61 22.66
N SER A 318 -31.20 9.64 23.43
CA SER A 318 -32.40 10.46 23.21
C SER A 318 -32.44 11.15 21.83
N ARG A 319 -31.27 11.47 21.24
CA ARG A 319 -31.17 12.09 19.90
C ARG A 319 -31.72 11.21 18.77
N PHE A 320 -31.91 9.92 19.03
CA PHE A 320 -32.33 8.92 18.06
C PHE A 320 -33.71 8.31 18.38
N THR A 321 -34.32 8.66 19.51
CA THR A 321 -35.62 8.13 19.96
C THR A 321 -36.77 9.12 19.78
N SER A 322 -36.51 10.41 19.55
CA SER A 322 -37.57 11.40 19.33
C SER A 322 -38.18 11.24 17.93
N ALA A 323 -39.48 10.90 17.89
CA ALA A 323 -40.31 11.04 16.71
C ALA A 323 -40.49 12.53 16.35
N PRO A 324 -40.75 12.89 15.08
CA PRO A 324 -41.18 14.25 14.73
C PRO A 324 -42.44 14.56 15.54
N GLY A 325 -42.40 15.64 16.33
CA GLY A 325 -43.50 16.02 17.22
C GLY A 325 -44.80 16.18 16.44
N THR A 326 -45.79 15.35 16.76
CA THR A 326 -47.20 15.73 16.63
C THR A 326 -47.46 16.85 17.63
N THR A 327 -47.38 18.10 17.19
CA THR A 327 -48.17 19.18 17.78
C THR A 327 -49.63 18.89 17.47
N ARG A 328 -50.30 18.21 18.41
CA ARG A 328 -51.76 18.33 18.55
C ARG A 328 -52.00 19.54 19.45
N ASP A 329 -52.23 20.67 18.81
CA ASP A 329 -52.97 21.75 19.46
C ASP A 329 -54.42 21.28 19.65
N ASN A 330 -54.81 21.22 20.92
CA ASN A 330 -56.17 21.23 21.46
C ASN A 330 -55.98 21.55 22.95
N ALA A 331 -56.63 22.51 23.60
CA ALA A 331 -57.56 23.56 23.22
C ALA A 331 -57.71 24.45 24.46
N ARG A 332 -57.88 25.76 24.28
CA ARG A 332 -58.93 26.57 24.94
C ARG A 332 -58.96 27.98 24.39
#